data_AF-A0A8T1SH44-F1
#
_entry.id   AF-A0A8T1SH44-F1
#
_cell.length_a   1.000
_cell.length_b   1.000
_cell.length_c   1.000
_cell.angle_alpha   90.00
_cell.angle_beta   90.00
_cell.angle_gamma   90.00
#
_symmetry.space_group_name_H-M   'P 1'
#
loop_
_entity.id
_entity.type
_entity.pdbx_description
1 polymer ?
#
loop_
_entity_poly.entity_id
_entity_poly.type
_entity_poly.pdbx_seq_one_letter_code
_entity_poly.pdbx_strand_id
1 'polypeptide(L)'
;GSTSEPAGTLRCSVHEEARGAGPAPPLSSADTWPLKRYGRFVSPGDPPCGAGASASWKVLDSNEESGHLILTIVVSGHFFISQRRAVQEGFSLIDAHKWLKIVRRADCLLFGSKLKNECRMFRIQFGGDSKEQALEHCYNCVQKLADYVTVQVTDEQIQELHQDHSQLANRESQVKDSEQNTSMLHRVSRKSVCVGN
;
A
#
# COMPACT_ATOMS: atom_id res chain seq x y z
N GLY A 1 56.82 -50.22 0.04
CA GLY A 1 55.56 -49.73 0.61
C GLY A 1 55.29 -48.39 -0.02
N SER A 2 54.25 -48.35 -0.84
CA SER A 2 53.77 -47.19 -1.58
C SER A 2 53.17 -46.14 -0.66
N THR A 3 53.42 -44.86 -0.90
CA THR A 3 52.36 -43.84 -0.84
C THR A 3 52.75 -42.58 -1.61
N SER A 4 51.75 -42.08 -2.33
CA SER A 4 51.74 -41.07 -3.38
C SER A 4 51.51 -39.64 -2.86
N GLU A 5 52.09 -38.67 -3.59
CA GLU A 5 51.73 -37.24 -3.70
C GLU A 5 50.28 -37.00 -4.26
N PRO A 6 49.80 -35.75 -4.47
CA PRO A 6 49.77 -34.57 -3.60
C PRO A 6 48.42 -33.78 -3.64
N ALA A 7 48.43 -32.60 -3.03
CA ALA A 7 47.51 -31.46 -3.00
C ALA A 7 46.40 -31.29 -4.08
N GLY A 8 45.22 -30.85 -3.63
CA GLY A 8 44.15 -30.31 -4.47
C GLY A 8 43.52 -29.05 -3.86
N THR A 9 43.98 -27.88 -4.30
CA THR A 9 43.34 -26.57 -4.09
C THR A 9 42.10 -26.47 -4.98
N LEU A 10 40.92 -26.39 -4.40
CA LEU A 10 39.67 -26.11 -5.13
C LEU A 10 39.61 -24.62 -5.49
N ARG A 11 40.05 -24.29 -6.71
CA ARG A 11 39.65 -23.05 -7.40
C ARG A 11 38.29 -23.30 -8.05
N CYS A 12 37.26 -22.57 -7.63
CA CYS A 12 36.02 -22.46 -8.40
C CYS A 12 36.28 -21.56 -9.62
N SER A 13 36.61 -22.17 -10.75
CA SER A 13 36.61 -21.50 -12.05
C SER A 13 35.16 -21.33 -12.51
N VAL A 14 34.69 -20.10 -12.61
CA VAL A 14 33.44 -19.80 -13.33
C VAL A 14 33.75 -20.00 -14.82
N HIS A 15 33.15 -21.02 -15.42
CA HIS A 15 33.14 -21.20 -16.87
C HIS A 15 32.30 -20.09 -17.50
N GLU A 16 32.93 -19.29 -18.35
CA GLU A 16 32.25 -18.44 -19.31
C GLU A 16 31.96 -19.28 -20.56
N GLU A 17 30.69 -19.63 -20.77
CA GLU A 17 30.22 -20.16 -22.05
C GLU A 17 29.07 -19.31 -22.56
N ALA A 18 29.37 -18.53 -23.59
CA ALA A 18 28.39 -17.80 -24.38
C ALA A 18 27.79 -18.73 -25.46
N ARG A 19 26.48 -18.95 -25.41
CA ARG A 19 25.61 -19.24 -26.57
C ARG A 19 24.15 -19.05 -26.18
N GLY A 20 23.45 -18.20 -26.93
CA GLY A 20 22.15 -17.64 -26.55
C GLY A 20 20.98 -18.62 -26.60
N ALA A 21 20.01 -18.39 -25.71
CA ALA A 21 18.60 -18.76 -25.84
C ALA A 21 17.78 -18.11 -24.70
N GLY A 22 16.99 -17.08 -25.02
CA GLY A 22 15.84 -16.57 -24.25
C GLY A 22 16.11 -15.98 -22.84
N PRO A 23 15.28 -15.04 -22.35
CA PRO A 23 15.30 -14.69 -20.94
C PRO A 23 14.72 -15.90 -20.18
N ALA A 24 15.59 -16.71 -19.57
CA ALA A 24 15.14 -17.60 -18.51
C ALA A 24 14.50 -16.71 -17.43
N PRO A 25 13.24 -16.95 -17.01
CA PRO A 25 12.68 -16.20 -15.92
C PRO A 25 13.59 -16.42 -14.71
N PRO A 26 13.98 -15.37 -13.98
CA PRO A 26 14.71 -15.58 -12.74
C PRO A 26 13.85 -16.52 -11.90
N LEU A 27 14.47 -17.57 -11.36
CA LEU A 27 13.90 -18.32 -10.25
C LEU A 27 13.86 -17.36 -9.05
N SER A 28 13.01 -16.35 -9.12
CA SER A 28 12.94 -15.32 -8.10
C SER A 28 12.18 -15.94 -6.94
N SER A 29 12.92 -16.54 -6.02
CA SER A 29 12.41 -17.00 -4.72
C SER A 29 11.94 -15.83 -3.83
N ALA A 30 11.79 -14.65 -4.41
CA ALA A 30 11.37 -13.42 -3.77
C ALA A 30 10.70 -12.49 -4.77
N ASP A 31 9.68 -11.79 -4.30
CA ASP A 31 9.05 -10.68 -4.99
C ASP A 31 9.67 -9.37 -4.49
N THR A 32 9.98 -8.46 -5.40
CA THR A 32 10.63 -7.19 -5.07
C THR A 32 9.91 -6.00 -5.70
N TRP A 33 9.81 -4.91 -4.95
CA TRP A 33 9.21 -3.67 -5.43
C TRP A 33 10.11 -2.46 -5.16
N PRO A 34 10.32 -1.57 -6.16
CA PRO A 34 11.07 -0.35 -5.96
C PRO A 34 10.26 0.62 -5.08
N LEU A 35 10.94 1.29 -4.17
CA LEU A 35 10.35 2.34 -3.34
C LEU A 35 10.90 3.69 -3.73
N LYS A 36 10.04 4.71 -3.73
CA LYS A 36 10.44 6.11 -3.85
C LYS A 36 10.96 6.65 -2.52
N ARG A 37 10.28 6.28 -1.43
CA ARG A 37 10.53 6.85 -0.10
C ARG A 37 10.20 5.84 1.00
N TYR A 38 11.01 5.87 2.05
CA TYR A 38 10.75 5.21 3.33
C TYR A 38 10.74 6.26 4.44
N GLY A 39 9.89 6.09 5.45
CA GLY A 39 9.85 6.98 6.61
C GLY A 39 9.64 6.19 7.88
N ARG A 40 10.53 6.37 8.86
CA ARG A 40 10.39 5.78 10.20
C ARG A 40 9.86 6.82 11.17
N PHE A 41 8.86 6.45 11.94
CA PHE A 41 8.37 7.29 13.03
C PHE A 41 9.39 7.27 14.18
N VAL A 42 9.76 8.45 14.64
CA VAL A 42 10.59 8.65 15.81
C VAL A 42 9.69 9.27 16.87
N SER A 43 9.33 8.45 17.86
CA SER A 43 8.61 8.94 19.02
C SER A 43 9.48 9.96 19.74
N PRO A 44 8.87 11.06 20.21
CA PRO A 44 9.58 11.94 21.12
C PRO A 44 9.98 11.13 22.36
N GLY A 45 11.27 11.10 22.70
CA GLY A 45 11.71 10.57 23.99
C GLY A 45 11.17 11.44 25.12
N ASP A 46 11.21 10.94 26.36
CA ASP A 46 10.83 11.75 27.53
C ASP A 46 11.71 13.01 27.58
N PRO A 47 11.14 14.21 27.36
CA PRO A 47 11.92 15.42 27.43
C PRO A 47 12.30 15.71 28.89
N PRO A 48 13.55 16.16 29.17
CA PRO A 48 13.84 16.85 30.41
C PRO A 48 12.89 18.06 30.54
N CYS A 49 12.35 18.26 31.75
CA CYS A 49 11.32 19.23 32.08
C CYS A 49 11.36 20.52 31.22
N GLY A 50 10.32 20.72 30.41
CA GLY A 50 10.04 22.01 29.75
C GLY A 50 10.21 22.07 28.23
N ALA A 51 10.76 21.05 27.57
CA ALA A 51 10.81 21.00 26.12
C ALA A 51 9.70 20.11 25.56
N GLY A 52 8.78 20.65 24.76
CA GLY A 52 7.79 19.85 24.05
C GLY A 52 8.49 18.93 23.05
N ALA A 53 8.62 17.64 23.37
CA ALA A 53 9.19 16.68 22.44
C ALA A 53 8.12 16.40 21.36
N SER A 54 8.38 16.87 20.13
CA SER A 54 7.50 16.67 19.00
C SER A 54 7.83 15.35 18.29
N ALA A 55 6.79 14.60 17.94
CA ALA A 55 6.94 13.41 17.12
C ALA A 55 7.45 13.80 15.73
N SER A 56 8.42 13.05 15.20
CA SER A 56 9.03 13.34 13.90
C SER A 56 9.18 12.08 13.04
N TRP A 57 9.40 12.29 11.74
CA TRP A 57 9.64 11.22 10.77
C TRP A 57 11.06 11.31 10.24
N LYS A 58 11.84 10.23 10.40
CA LYS A 58 13.12 10.09 9.70
C LYS A 58 12.85 9.52 8.31
N VAL A 59 13.01 10.35 7.28
CA VAL A 59 12.70 10.01 5.89
C VAL A 59 13.98 9.66 5.14
N LEU A 60 13.92 8.60 4.34
CA LEU A 60 14.94 8.19 3.40
C LEU A 60 14.32 8.21 2.00
N ASP A 61 15.00 8.87 1.07
CA ASP A 61 14.63 8.91 -0.34
C ASP A 61 15.51 7.95 -1.15
N SER A 62 14.88 7.35 -2.16
CA SER A 62 15.53 6.52 -3.17
C SER A 62 16.15 7.42 -4.23
N ASN A 63 17.48 7.43 -4.34
CA ASN A 63 18.20 8.19 -5.35
C ASN A 63 19.57 7.54 -5.64
N GLU A 64 20.31 8.06 -6.61
CA GLU A 64 21.60 7.50 -7.02
C GLU A 64 22.68 7.65 -5.92
N GLU A 65 22.65 8.77 -5.18
CA GLU A 65 23.64 9.13 -4.15
C GLU A 65 23.47 8.34 -2.84
N SER A 66 22.25 8.01 -2.44
CA SER A 66 21.92 7.23 -1.25
C SER A 66 21.68 5.76 -1.58
N GLY A 67 21.42 5.45 -2.85
CA GLY A 67 21.05 4.15 -3.38
C GLY A 67 19.53 3.91 -3.38
N HIS A 68 19.11 2.97 -4.21
CA HIS A 68 17.69 2.66 -4.36
C HIS A 68 17.14 1.89 -3.17
N LEU A 69 15.93 2.28 -2.74
CA LEU A 69 15.15 1.57 -1.74
C LEU A 69 14.38 0.43 -2.40
N ILE A 70 14.48 -0.76 -1.82
CA ILE A 70 13.83 -1.98 -2.34
C ILE A 70 13.08 -2.65 -1.20
N LEU A 71 11.81 -2.98 -1.43
CA LEU A 71 11.02 -3.88 -0.61
C LEU A 71 11.16 -5.29 -1.16
N THR A 72 11.41 -6.27 -0.31
CA THR A 72 11.53 -7.68 -0.70
C THR A 72 10.66 -8.55 0.20
N ILE A 73 9.88 -9.44 -0.41
CA ILE A 73 9.17 -10.52 0.28
C ILE A 73 9.66 -11.85 -0.30
N VAL A 74 10.34 -12.65 0.51
CA VAL A 74 10.80 -13.98 0.09
C VAL A 74 9.68 -15.02 0.26
N VAL A 75 9.75 -16.13 -0.49
CA VAL A 75 8.76 -17.22 -0.41
C VAL A 75 8.60 -17.84 0.99
N SER A 76 9.62 -17.73 1.85
CA SER A 76 9.55 -18.17 3.25
C SER A 76 8.78 -17.21 4.15
N GLY A 77 8.20 -16.13 3.61
CA GLY A 77 7.43 -15.14 4.34
C GLY A 77 8.28 -14.12 5.09
N HIS A 78 9.55 -13.93 4.75
CA HIS A 78 10.35 -12.85 5.36
C HIS A 78 10.20 -11.55 4.54
N PHE A 79 10.02 -10.46 5.27
CA PHE A 79 9.86 -9.12 4.73
C PHE A 79 11.11 -8.29 5.03
N PHE A 80 11.59 -7.56 4.03
CA PHE A 80 12.74 -6.66 4.16
C PHE A 80 12.51 -5.34 3.43
N ILE A 81 13.03 -4.27 4.02
CA ILE A 81 13.29 -3.01 3.31
C ILE A 81 14.78 -2.75 3.41
N SER A 82 15.44 -2.60 2.28
CA SER A 82 16.87 -2.34 2.21
C SER A 82 17.19 -1.13 1.35
N GLN A 83 18.27 -0.44 1.72
CA GLN A 83 18.92 0.58 0.91
C GLN A 83 20.40 0.21 0.78
N ARG A 84 20.87 -0.03 -0.43
CA ARG A 84 22.24 -0.55 -0.68
C ARG A 84 22.48 -1.86 0.10
N ARG A 85 23.43 -1.83 1.04
CA ARG A 85 23.80 -2.94 1.93
C ARG A 85 23.15 -2.84 3.32
N ALA A 86 22.38 -1.79 3.59
CA ALA A 86 21.77 -1.53 4.89
C ALA A 86 20.30 -1.97 4.90
N VAL A 87 19.93 -2.81 5.87
CA VAL A 87 18.54 -3.21 6.11
C VAL A 87 17.89 -2.20 7.06
N GLN A 88 16.82 -1.57 6.60
CA GLN A 88 16.05 -0.59 7.37
C GLN A 88 14.96 -1.26 8.21
N GLU A 89 14.30 -2.28 7.65
CA GLU A 89 13.33 -3.12 8.33
C GLU A 89 13.53 -4.57 7.90
N GLY A 90 13.34 -5.51 8.84
CA GLY A 90 13.44 -6.94 8.59
C GLY A 90 12.65 -7.71 9.63
N PHE A 91 11.64 -8.47 9.20
CA PHE A 91 10.82 -9.29 10.10
C PHE A 91 10.12 -10.43 9.34
N SER A 92 9.63 -11.41 10.10
CA SER A 92 8.81 -12.50 9.55
C SER A 92 7.35 -12.06 9.46
N LEU A 93 6.71 -12.37 8.33
CA LEU A 93 5.27 -12.21 8.13
C LEU A 93 4.47 -13.37 8.73
N ILE A 94 5.13 -14.47 9.11
CA ILE A 94 4.48 -15.61 9.77
C ILE A 94 3.89 -15.12 11.10
N ASP A 95 2.59 -15.36 11.28
CA ASP A 95 1.81 -14.87 12.42
C ASP A 95 1.81 -13.35 12.63
N ALA A 96 2.18 -12.57 11.60
CA ALA A 96 2.26 -11.11 11.71
C ALA A 96 0.90 -10.45 11.97
N HIS A 97 -0.22 -11.07 11.57
CA HIS A 97 -1.56 -10.58 11.87
C HIS A 97 -1.83 -10.34 13.37
N LYS A 98 -1.07 -10.97 14.27
CA LYS A 98 -1.22 -10.81 15.73
C LYS A 98 -0.64 -9.49 16.25
N TRP A 99 0.35 -8.93 15.57
CA TRP A 99 1.15 -7.80 16.08
C TRP A 99 1.35 -6.65 15.08
N LEU A 100 1.17 -6.91 13.78
CA LEU A 100 1.35 -5.97 12.69
C LEU A 100 0.01 -5.53 12.11
N LYS A 101 -0.15 -4.23 11.94
CA LYS A 101 -1.27 -3.62 11.22
C LYS A 101 -0.72 -2.87 10.02
N ILE A 102 -1.36 -3.06 8.87
CA ILE A 102 -0.99 -2.38 7.63
C ILE A 102 -2.20 -1.58 7.13
N VAL A 103 -1.96 -0.33 6.79
CA VAL A 103 -2.96 0.56 6.18
C VAL A 103 -2.44 1.02 4.82
N ARG A 104 -3.27 0.88 3.78
CA ARG A 104 -3.00 1.38 2.43
C ARG A 104 -3.74 2.69 2.20
N ARG A 105 -3.05 3.66 1.60
CA ARG A 105 -3.63 4.86 1.01
C ARG A 105 -2.90 5.15 -0.30
N ALA A 106 -3.62 5.09 -1.42
CA ALA A 106 -3.04 5.25 -2.77
C ALA A 106 -1.80 4.34 -3.01
N ASP A 107 -0.65 4.94 -3.31
CA ASP A 107 0.66 4.32 -3.58
C ASP A 107 1.53 4.19 -2.31
N CYS A 108 0.91 4.29 -1.13
CA CYS A 108 1.60 4.25 0.15
C CYS A 108 1.05 3.15 1.07
N LEU A 109 1.96 2.56 1.86
CA LEU A 109 1.62 1.66 2.96
C LEU A 109 2.18 2.19 4.28
N LEU A 110 1.35 2.19 5.31
CA LEU A 110 1.71 2.49 6.69
C LEU A 110 1.69 1.19 7.49
N PHE A 111 2.81 0.88 8.11
CA PHE A 111 3.01 -0.28 8.97
C PHE A 111 3.06 0.20 10.41
N GLY A 112 2.27 -0.44 11.27
CA GLY A 112 2.24 -0.15 12.69
C GLY A 112 2.26 -1.45 13.49
N SER A 113 3.18 -1.54 14.45
CA SER A 113 3.22 -2.61 15.43
C SER A 113 3.29 -2.02 16.84
N LYS A 114 2.55 -2.60 17.76
CA LYS A 114 2.62 -2.26 19.18
C LYS A 114 3.16 -3.46 19.94
N LEU A 115 4.31 -3.29 20.59
CA LEU A 115 4.87 -4.28 21.49
C LEU A 115 5.03 -3.65 22.87
N LYS A 116 4.22 -4.11 23.83
CA LYS A 116 4.15 -3.54 25.19
C LYS A 116 3.88 -2.02 25.14
N ASN A 117 4.86 -1.20 25.51
CA ASN A 117 4.79 0.25 25.59
C ASN A 117 5.50 0.94 24.41
N GLU A 118 6.07 0.18 23.47
CA GLU A 118 6.74 0.72 22.30
C GLU A 118 5.85 0.57 21.06
N CYS A 119 5.65 1.70 20.38
CA CYS A 119 4.99 1.74 19.09
C CYS A 119 6.07 1.91 18.01
N ARG A 120 6.18 0.94 17.11
CA ARG A 120 6.99 1.08 15.90
C ARG A 120 6.05 1.36 14.76
N MET A 121 6.28 2.49 14.09
CA MET A 121 5.57 2.85 12.87
C MET A 121 6.57 3.21 11.78
N PHE A 122 6.32 2.74 10.57
CA PHE A 122 7.03 3.19 9.39
C PHE A 122 6.09 3.21 8.20
N ARG A 123 6.40 4.05 7.22
CA ARG A 123 5.63 4.19 5.99
C ARG A 123 6.55 4.05 4.79
N ILE A 124 5.99 3.56 3.70
CA ILE A 124 6.65 3.48 2.41
C ILE A 124 5.78 4.10 1.34
N GLN A 125 6.44 4.61 0.31
CA GLN A 125 5.83 5.02 -0.94
C GLN A 125 6.48 4.23 -2.07
N PHE A 126 5.66 3.59 -2.90
CA PHE A 126 6.14 2.82 -4.05
C PHE A 126 6.71 3.76 -5.11
N GLY A 127 7.78 3.31 -5.77
CA GLY A 127 8.37 3.99 -6.91
C GLY A 127 7.85 3.39 -8.21
N GLY A 128 7.98 4.14 -9.31
CA GLY A 128 7.62 3.74 -10.67
C GLY A 128 7.91 4.90 -11.61
N ASP A 129 8.01 4.61 -12.90
CA ASP A 129 8.20 5.60 -13.97
C ASP A 129 6.96 6.49 -14.12
N SER A 130 5.79 5.99 -13.69
CA SER A 130 4.55 6.77 -13.58
C SER A 130 3.81 6.52 -12.25
N LYS A 131 2.80 7.36 -11.98
CA LYS A 131 1.93 7.21 -10.80
C LYS A 131 1.13 5.91 -10.87
N GLU A 132 0.67 5.54 -12.06
CA GLU A 132 -0.09 4.32 -12.32
C GLU A 132 0.75 3.08 -12.02
N GLN A 133 2.01 3.10 -12.45
CA GLN A 133 2.94 2.01 -12.17
C GLN A 133 3.27 1.91 -10.67
N ALA A 134 3.45 3.05 -9.97
CA ALA A 134 3.63 3.04 -8.52
C ALA A 134 2.41 2.47 -7.78
N LEU A 135 1.19 2.78 -8.27
CA LEU A 135 -0.05 2.21 -7.75
C LEU A 135 -0.18 0.71 -8.01
N GLU A 136 0.23 0.25 -9.20
CA GLU A 136 0.26 -1.17 -9.56
C GLU A 136 1.23 -1.94 -8.66
N HIS A 137 2.45 -1.41 -8.45
CA HIS A 137 3.41 -1.99 -7.52
C HIS A 137 2.86 -2.08 -6.10
N CYS A 138 2.16 -1.03 -5.64
CA CYS A 138 1.47 -1.04 -4.35
C CYS A 138 0.41 -2.15 -4.29
N TYR A 139 -0.43 -2.25 -5.32
CA TYR A 139 -1.49 -3.27 -5.38
C TYR A 139 -0.91 -4.68 -5.34
N ASN A 140 0.07 -4.97 -6.19
CA ASN A 140 0.72 -6.29 -6.25
C ASN A 140 1.40 -6.65 -4.92
N CYS A 141 2.06 -5.68 -4.27
CA CYS A 141 2.64 -5.89 -2.95
C CYS A 141 1.57 -6.18 -1.89
N VAL A 142 0.43 -5.48 -1.93
CA VAL A 142 -0.69 -5.71 -1.01
C VAL A 142 -1.30 -7.08 -1.20
N GLN A 143 -1.48 -7.52 -2.45
CA GLN A 143 -1.92 -8.89 -2.73
C GLN A 143 -0.98 -9.92 -2.10
N LYS A 144 0.34 -9.71 -2.20
CA LYS A 144 1.30 -10.62 -1.56
C LYS A 144 1.26 -10.58 -0.03
N LEU A 145 1.03 -9.40 0.55
CA LEU A 145 0.90 -9.25 2.01
C LEU A 145 -0.40 -9.86 2.54
N ALA A 146 -1.46 -9.89 1.74
CA ALA A 146 -2.77 -10.41 2.13
C ALA A 146 -2.75 -11.90 2.53
N ASP A 147 -1.77 -12.65 2.03
CA ASP A 147 -1.55 -14.06 2.42
C ASP A 147 -1.15 -14.20 3.91
N TYR A 148 -0.64 -13.13 4.54
CA TYR A 148 -0.07 -13.17 5.89
C TYR A 148 -0.76 -12.26 6.90
N VAL A 149 -1.26 -11.10 6.44
CA VAL A 149 -1.82 -10.04 7.28
C VAL A 149 -2.92 -9.28 6.54
N THR A 150 -3.97 -8.91 7.28
CA THR A 150 -5.04 -8.08 6.72
C THR A 150 -4.55 -6.64 6.49
N VAL A 151 -4.62 -6.20 5.24
CA VAL A 151 -4.32 -4.81 4.85
C VAL A 151 -5.61 -4.01 4.83
N GLN A 152 -5.68 -2.96 5.66
CA GLN A 152 -6.82 -2.04 5.67
C GLN A 152 -6.67 -1.02 4.55
N VAL A 153 -7.64 -0.96 3.64
CA VAL A 153 -7.62 0.01 2.54
C VAL A 153 -8.43 1.23 2.94
N THR A 154 -7.77 2.39 3.00
CA THR A 154 -8.44 3.69 3.22
C THR A 154 -8.53 4.37 1.87
N ASP A 155 -9.59 4.06 1.12
CA ASP A 155 -9.85 4.70 -0.17
C ASP A 155 -10.69 5.96 0.02
N GLU A 156 -10.16 7.09 -0.42
CA GLU A 156 -10.93 8.33 -0.67
C GLU A 156 -11.94 8.12 -1.82
N GLN A 157 -11.80 7.05 -2.62
CA GLN A 157 -12.70 6.70 -3.73
C GLN A 157 -14.07 6.16 -3.31
N ILE A 158 -14.22 5.68 -2.06
CA ILE A 158 -15.54 5.29 -1.54
C ILE A 158 -16.48 6.52 -1.45
N GLN A 159 -15.91 7.73 -1.32
CA GLN A 159 -16.69 8.96 -1.22
C GLN A 159 -17.06 9.54 -2.58
N GLU A 160 -16.23 9.39 -3.62
CA GLU A 160 -16.57 9.81 -4.99
C GLU A 160 -17.55 8.85 -5.66
N LEU A 161 -17.39 7.53 -5.50
CA LEU A 161 -18.33 6.55 -6.08
C LEU A 161 -19.73 6.63 -5.45
N HIS A 162 -19.86 6.96 -4.17
CA HIS A 162 -21.17 7.21 -3.54
C HIS A 162 -21.76 8.58 -3.92
N GLN A 163 -20.93 9.59 -4.22
CA GLN A 163 -21.41 10.89 -4.69
C GLN A 163 -21.86 10.87 -6.16
N ASP A 164 -21.24 10.03 -6.99
CA ASP A 164 -21.65 9.87 -8.40
C ASP A 164 -22.92 9.01 -8.53
N HIS A 165 -23.05 7.96 -7.71
CA HIS A 165 -24.26 7.12 -7.70
C HIS A 165 -25.51 7.82 -7.15
N SER A 166 -25.34 8.76 -6.20
CA SER A 166 -26.47 9.55 -5.69
C SER A 166 -26.90 10.67 -6.65
N GLN A 167 -26.02 11.12 -7.57
CA GLN A 167 -26.39 12.10 -8.60
C GLN A 167 -27.06 11.48 -9.83
N LEU A 168 -26.68 10.27 -10.25
CA LEU A 168 -27.36 9.56 -11.35
C LEU A 168 -28.76 9.08 -10.96
N ALA A 169 -28.94 8.55 -9.75
CA ALA A 169 -30.26 8.08 -9.27
C ALA A 169 -31.28 9.22 -9.07
N ASN A 170 -30.83 10.47 -8.91
CA ASN A 170 -31.71 11.63 -8.75
C ASN A 170 -32.07 12.33 -10.08
N ARG A 171 -31.44 11.96 -11.20
CA ARG A 171 -31.69 12.57 -12.51
C ARG A 171 -32.67 11.76 -13.38
N GLU A 172 -32.86 10.48 -13.09
CA GLU A 172 -33.80 9.61 -13.81
C GLU A 172 -35.26 9.74 -13.32
N SER A 173 -35.50 10.34 -12.16
CA SER A 173 -36.85 10.56 -11.61
C SER A 173 -37.54 11.84 -12.11
N GLN A 174 -36.91 12.64 -13.00
CA GLN A 174 -37.46 13.93 -13.44
C GLN A 174 -37.66 14.07 -14.97
N VAL A 175 -37.70 12.97 -15.73
CA VAL A 175 -37.98 13.02 -17.20
C VAL A 175 -39.10 12.09 -17.63
N LYS A 176 -40.02 11.72 -16.72
CA LYS A 176 -41.20 10.92 -17.10
C LYS A 176 -42.46 11.33 -16.34
N ASP A 177 -42.85 12.60 -16.49
CA ASP A 177 -44.23 13.02 -16.20
C ASP A 177 -44.68 14.23 -17.05
N SER A 178 -44.18 14.34 -18.28
CA SER A 178 -44.86 15.11 -19.31
C SER A 178 -45.57 14.15 -20.25
N GLU A 179 -46.83 14.49 -20.54
CA GLU A 179 -47.75 13.82 -21.46
C GLU A 179 -48.58 12.67 -20.86
N GLN A 180 -49.54 13.02 -20.00
CA GLN A 180 -50.93 12.50 -20.08
C GLN A 180 -51.83 13.10 -18.98
N ASN A 181 -52.39 14.29 -19.18
CA ASN A 181 -53.78 14.54 -18.76
C ASN A 181 -54.38 15.80 -19.39
N THR A 182 -54.76 15.71 -20.66
CA THR A 182 -55.80 16.58 -21.22
C THR A 182 -57.13 15.83 -21.18
N SER A 183 -58.07 16.31 -20.37
CA SER A 183 -59.54 16.21 -20.53
C SER A 183 -60.26 15.78 -19.23
N MET A 184 -60.82 16.76 -18.50
CA MET A 184 -62.28 16.90 -18.40
C MET A 184 -62.63 18.17 -17.61
N LEU A 185 -63.46 18.99 -18.25
CA LEU A 185 -64.01 20.26 -17.75
C LEU A 185 -65.15 20.05 -16.74
N HIS A 186 -65.27 21.07 -15.88
CA HIS A 186 -66.45 21.52 -15.12
C HIS A 186 -66.90 20.72 -13.89
N ARG A 187 -66.79 21.37 -12.72
CA ARG A 187 -67.97 21.89 -12.00
C ARG A 187 -67.61 22.92 -10.91
N VAL A 188 -68.29 24.06 -10.99
CA VAL A 188 -68.35 25.20 -10.05
C VAL A 188 -68.90 24.77 -8.67
N SER A 189 -68.33 25.26 -7.55
CA SER A 189 -68.96 26.29 -6.71
C SER A 189 -68.19 26.62 -5.43
N ARG A 190 -68.29 27.90 -5.05
CA ARG A 190 -67.72 28.60 -3.90
C ARG A 190 -68.31 28.12 -2.55
N LYS A 191 -67.56 28.27 -1.46
CA LYS A 191 -68.00 29.03 -0.27
C LYS A 191 -66.87 29.28 0.74
N SER A 192 -66.69 30.55 1.06
CA SER A 192 -66.10 31.12 2.28
C SER A 192 -67.00 30.85 3.50
N VAL A 193 -66.43 30.62 4.69
CA VAL A 193 -66.94 31.14 5.98
C VAL A 193 -65.77 31.23 6.98
N CYS A 194 -65.79 32.32 7.75
CA CYS A 194 -64.85 32.75 8.78
C CYS A 194 -65.18 32.17 10.18
N VAL A 195 -64.13 32.07 11.00
CA VAL A 195 -64.02 32.35 12.46
C VAL A 195 -65.05 31.78 13.46
N GLY A 196 -64.53 31.01 14.41
CA GLY A 196 -64.61 31.31 15.86
C GLY A 196 -65.75 30.72 16.66
N ASN A 197 -65.39 29.88 17.63
CA ASN A 197 -65.62 30.18 19.05
C ASN A 197 -64.57 29.46 19.92
#